data_AF-A0A7K2E8Q5-F1
#
_entry.id   AF-A0A7K2E8Q5-F1
#
_cell.length_a   1.000
_cell.length_b   1.000
_cell.length_c   1.000
_cell.angle_alpha   90.00
_cell.angle_beta   90.00
_cell.angle_gamma   90.00
#
_symmetry.space_group_name_H-M   'P 1'
#
loop_
_entity.id
_entity.type
_entity.pdbx_description
1 polymer ?
#
loop_
_entity_poly.entity_id
_entity_poly.type
_entity_poly.pdbx_seq_one_letter_code
_entity_poly.pdbx_strand_id
1 'polypeptide(L)' 'FPTSLVDIIPGGVTVNPGGVPLFSDGVCVGAIGVGGGSPQIDHEIAAAAADQFHGSQGN' A
#
# COMPACT_ATOMS: atom_id res chain seq x y z
N PHE A 1 10.06 9.47 13.20
CA PHE A 1 9.17 8.63 14.00
C PHE A 1 9.99 7.55 14.70
N PRO A 2 10.38 7.73 15.97
CA PRO A 2 11.28 6.80 16.65
C PRO A 2 10.60 5.50 17.15
N THR A 3 9.27 5.42 17.08
CA THR A 3 8.46 4.30 17.57
C THR A 3 7.82 3.57 16.39
N SER A 4 7.77 2.23 16.44
CA SER A 4 7.14 1.41 15.39
C SER A 4 5.65 1.71 15.29
N LEU A 5 5.11 1.68 14.07
CA LEU A 5 3.66 1.81 13.85
C LEU A 5 2.88 0.65 14.51
N VAL A 6 3.49 -0.53 14.62
CA VAL A 6 2.91 -1.68 15.35
C VAL A 6 2.71 -1.39 16.84
N ASP A 7 3.57 -0.57 17.44
CA ASP A 7 3.48 -0.24 18.86
C ASP A 7 2.40 0.82 19.14
N ILE A 8 2.03 1.60 18.13
CA ILE A 8 1.09 2.72 18.24
C ILE A 8 -0.32 2.31 17.77
N ILE A 9 -0.40 1.39 16.81
CA ILE A 9 -1.65 0.97 16.18
C ILE A 9 -1.99 -0.44 16.66
N PRO A 10 -3.19 -0.65 17.27
CA PRO A 10 -3.62 -1.97 17.69
C PRO A 10 -3.54 -2.98 16.54
N GLY A 11 -2.72 -4.02 16.71
CA GLY A 11 -2.49 -5.04 15.69
C GLY A 11 -1.66 -4.61 14.47
N GLY A 12 -1.14 -3.37 14.46
CA GLY A 12 -0.36 -2.83 13.34
C GLY A 12 -1.15 -2.59 12.06
N VAL A 13 -2.49 -2.52 12.14
CA VAL A 13 -3.37 -2.41 10.98
C VAL A 13 -4.18 -1.13 11.04
N THR A 14 -4.17 -0.38 9.93
CA THR A 14 -5.11 0.72 9.69
C THR A 14 -6.22 0.25 8.76
N VAL A 15 -7.44 0.75 8.95
CA VAL A 15 -8.59 0.51 8.06
C VAL A 15 -8.84 1.64 7.07
N ASN A 16 -7.99 2.67 7.10
CA ASN A 16 -8.08 3.81 6.20
C ASN A 16 -7.62 3.40 4.79
N PRO A 17 -8.25 3.95 3.73
CA PRO A 17 -7.72 3.88 2.37
C PRO A 17 -6.26 4.34 2.29
N GLY A 18 -5.47 3.70 1.43
CA GLY A 18 -4.02 3.94 1.29
C GLY A 18 -3.20 2.67 1.08
N GLY A 19 -3.78 1.49 1.33
CA GLY A 19 -3.19 0.20 1.00
C GLY A 19 -3.74 -0.40 -0.31
N VAL A 20 -2.86 -0.90 -1.18
CA VAL A 20 -3.21 -1.60 -2.43
C VAL A 20 -2.39 -2.89 -2.56
N PRO A 21 -3.02 -4.06 -2.78
CA PRO A 21 -2.31 -5.33 -2.95
C PRO A 21 -1.55 -5.40 -4.28
N LEU A 22 -0.41 -6.09 -4.26
CA LEU A 22 0.39 -6.37 -5.45
C LEU A 22 0.24 -7.83 -5.86
N PHE A 23 -0.10 -8.05 -7.13
CA PHE A 23 -0.17 -9.38 -7.73
C PHE A 23 0.93 -9.58 -8.78
N SER A 24 1.46 -10.80 -8.86
CA SER A 24 2.29 -11.29 -9.97
C SER A 24 1.76 -12.66 -10.37
N ASP A 25 1.47 -12.87 -11.66
CA ASP A 25 0.90 -14.13 -12.17
C ASP A 25 -0.36 -14.58 -11.42
N GLY A 26 -1.19 -13.61 -10.99
CA GLY A 26 -2.40 -13.86 -10.21
C GLY A 26 -2.17 -14.19 -8.72
N VAL A 27 -0.91 -14.26 -8.27
CA VAL A 27 -0.54 -14.51 -6.86
C VAL A 27 -0.29 -13.19 -6.14
N CYS A 28 -0.88 -13.00 -4.95
CA CYS A 28 -0.59 -11.85 -4.10
C CYS A 28 0.83 -11.97 -3.52
N VAL A 29 1.70 -11.01 -3.85
CA VAL A 29 3.12 -11.01 -3.45
C VAL A 29 3.45 -9.92 -2.43
N GLY A 30 2.49 -9.06 -2.10
CA GLY A 30 2.69 -7.98 -1.14
C GLY A 30 1.62 -6.88 -1.27
N ALA A 31 1.95 -5.69 -0.78
CA ALA A 31 1.11 -4.50 -0.89
C ALA A 31 1.96 -3.22 -0.85
N ILE A 32 1.43 -2.14 -1.41
CA ILE A 32 1.93 -0.77 -1.25
C ILE A 32 1.01 -0.05 -0.27
N GLY A 33 1.59 0.61 0.73
CA GLY A 33 0.88 1.46 1.69
C GLY A 33 1.40 2.89 1.63
N VAL A 34 0.51 3.86 1.43
CA VAL A 34 0.79 5.29 1.49
C VAL A 34 -0.03 5.89 2.63
N GLY A 35 0.57 6.83 3.36
CA GLY A 35 -0.08 7.48 4.48
C GLY A 35 0.54 8.85 4.77
N GLY A 36 -0.33 9.81 5.11
CA GLY A 36 0.07 11.15 5.54
C GLY A 36 -0.75 12.26 4.89
N GLY A 37 -1.43 11.98 3.78
CA GLY A 37 -2.40 12.86 3.14
C GLY A 37 -3.84 12.62 3.61
N SER A 38 -4.81 12.99 2.76
CA SER A 38 -6.18 12.51 2.91
C SER A 38 -6.27 11.05 2.45
N PRO A 39 -7.19 10.23 2.98
CA PRO A 39 -7.31 8.83 2.58
C PRO A 39 -7.48 8.63 1.06
N GLN A 40 -8.17 9.56 0.39
CA GLN A 40 -8.33 9.54 -1.06
C GLN A 40 -7.00 9.73 -1.79
N ILE A 41 -6.22 10.74 -1.42
CA ILE A 41 -4.92 11.02 -2.04
C ILE A 41 -3.96 9.87 -1.76
N ASP A 42 -3.94 9.35 -0.53
CA ASP A 42 -3.10 8.21 -0.14
C ASP A 42 -3.45 6.98 -1.01
N HIS A 43 -4.74 6.70 -1.22
CA HIS A 43 -5.19 5.60 -2.08
C HIS A 43 -4.81 5.81 -3.56
N GLU A 44 -5.01 7.02 -4.11
CA GLU A 44 -4.66 7.35 -5.49
C GLU A 44 -3.17 7.15 -5.76
N ILE A 45 -2.29 7.57 -4.84
CA ILE A 45 -0.84 7.38 -4.96
C ILE A 45 -0.48 5.89 -4.88
N ALA A 46 -1.05 5.15 -3.91
CA ALA A 46 -0.80 3.73 -3.77
C ALA A 46 -1.25 2.93 -5.00
N ALA A 47 -2.40 3.28 -5.58
CA ALA A 47 -2.93 2.67 -6.79
C ALA A 47 -2.04 2.93 -8.00
N ALA A 48 -1.62 4.19 -8.24
CA ALA A 48 -0.73 4.52 -9.34
C ALA A 48 0.63 3.77 -9.27
N ALA A 49 1.16 3.59 -8.04
CA ALA A 49 2.38 2.82 -7.84
C ALA A 49 2.18 1.32 -8.11
N ALA A 50 1.04 0.75 -7.71
CA ALA A 50 0.69 -0.64 -7.99
C ALA A 50 0.50 -0.90 -9.49
N ASP A 51 -0.18 0.01 -10.19
CA ASP A 51 -0.38 -0.04 -11.64
C ASP A 51 0.98 -0.05 -12.37
N GLN A 52 1.92 0.80 -11.95
CA GLN A 52 3.27 0.82 -12.53
C GLN A 52 4.03 -0.49 -12.27
N PHE A 53 3.89 -1.07 -11.08
CA PHE A 53 4.48 -2.37 -10.76
C PHE A 53 3.92 -3.45 -11.70
N HIS A 54 2.60 -3.53 -11.89
CA HIS A 54 1.98 -4.51 -12.79
C HIS A 54 2.35 -4.28 -14.26
N GLY A 55 2.47 -3.01 -14.68
CA GLY A 55 2.95 -2.65 -16.02
C GLY A 55 4.40 -3.06 -16.30
N SER A 56 5.26 -3.12 -15.27
CA SER A 56 6.67 -3.52 -15.41
C SER A 56 6.90 -5.04 -15.49
N GLN A 57 5.89 -5.88 -15.21
CA GLN A 57 6.02 -7.34 -15.26
C GLN A 57 6.01 -7.92 -16.70
N GLY A 58 5.90 -7.07 -17.72
CA GLY A 58 5.99 -7.46 -19.13
C GLY A 58 7.26 -6.94 -19.81
N ASN A 59 8.38 -7.65 -19.64
CA ASN A 59 9.52 -7.68 -20.58
C ASN A 59 10.31 -8.99 -20.45
#